data_AF-A0A7Y8IYS2-F1
#
_entry.id   AF-A0A7Y8IYS2-F1
#
_cell.length_a   1.000
_cell.length_b   1.000
_cell.length_c   1.000
_cell.angle_alpha   90.00
_cell.angle_beta   90.00
_cell.angle_gamma   90.00
#
_symmetry.space_group_name_H-M   'P 1'
#
loop_
_entity.id
_entity.type
_entity.pdbx_description
1 polymer ?
#
loop_
_entity_poly.entity_id
_entity_poly.type
_entity_poly.pdbx_seq_one_letter_code
_entity_poly.pdbx_strand_id
1 'polypeptide(L)'
;MPGEHACIWRDHEYVRHGTMMLMAGIDLLSGKVHGIVVDRHRSREFISFLRELGRSYPPAARLRLVLDNHSAHISKETRTYLATIPNRFEFIFTPKHGSWLNLVESFFGKIARTMLRGIRVSSKAELKDRILQYLAEVNASPVVYRWKYKVESVSLLGLGCNAMMESFLVYIFCVEFRYICSLTEFWRHTAVRYGIAIGNHDMTADGDSSLFQRCFPAEHFNRFAWYGGIYGGPKPGISGNNANSWQRFSAAGLDFVFLHLECNAPDDVLEWTDGVLRGNADRRAIVTTHMGLGPVELPKVERDFHDAPKGRMRWSKRHGKRGNSPQQMWDKCFRKHPNVGLIYYGDQSRTQALRQVSLNDHGKPVHELLSDYHQNWLRANRFLPDADRIQVYSTDSRNGALCRGTKIQPDPGQHQFVLQYEMSGAGRR
;
A
#
# COMPACT_ATOMS: atom_id res chain seq x y z
N MET A 1 22.08 0.08 -26.63
CA MET A 1 22.01 -1.00 -25.62
C MET A 1 21.10 -0.59 -24.47
N PRO A 2 20.09 -1.38 -24.07
CA PRO A 2 19.43 -1.20 -22.77
C PRO A 2 20.40 -1.65 -21.67
N GLY A 3 20.90 -0.72 -20.83
CA GLY A 3 21.77 -1.06 -19.69
C GLY A 3 22.88 -0.06 -19.36
N GLU A 4 23.24 0.86 -20.26
CA GLU A 4 24.42 1.72 -20.07
C GLU A 4 24.14 3.09 -19.45
N HIS A 5 22.89 3.55 -19.42
CA HIS A 5 22.54 4.87 -18.87
C HIS A 5 21.38 4.80 -17.87
N ALA A 6 21.58 5.42 -16.69
CA ALA A 6 20.64 5.42 -15.56
C ALA A 6 19.51 6.46 -15.66
N CYS A 7 19.54 7.31 -16.69
CA CYS A 7 18.47 8.26 -17.01
C CYS A 7 17.94 7.98 -18.42
N ILE A 8 16.64 8.16 -18.62
CA ILE A 8 16.09 8.40 -19.94
C ILE A 8 16.58 9.79 -20.35
N TRP A 9 17.54 9.86 -21.25
CA TRP A 9 17.92 11.12 -21.88
C TRP A 9 16.68 11.66 -22.59
N ARG A 10 16.17 12.82 -22.15
CA ARG A 10 15.19 13.55 -22.93
C ARG A 10 15.96 14.17 -24.06
N ASP A 11 15.63 13.73 -25.26
CA ASP A 11 16.11 14.33 -26.48
C ASP A 11 15.84 15.83 -26.46
N HIS A 12 16.76 16.63 -26.99
CA HIS A 12 16.55 18.08 -27.12
C HIS A 12 15.33 18.37 -28.03
N GLU A 13 14.90 17.36 -28.79
CA GLU A 13 13.70 17.33 -29.63
C GLU A 13 12.42 16.86 -28.91
N TYR A 14 12.44 16.50 -27.61
CA TYR A 14 11.23 16.03 -26.91
C TYR A 14 10.22 17.17 -26.70
N VAL A 15 9.14 17.15 -27.48
CA VAL A 15 7.99 18.07 -27.34
C VAL A 15 6.82 17.34 -26.67
N ARG A 16 6.31 17.88 -25.55
CA ARG A 16 5.12 17.34 -24.88
C ARG A 16 3.85 17.86 -25.55
N HIS A 17 3.16 17.01 -26.30
CA HIS A 17 1.90 17.34 -26.99
C HIS A 17 0.64 17.33 -26.08
N GLY A 18 0.80 17.17 -24.78
CA GLY A 18 -0.28 17.15 -23.78
C GLY A 18 -0.69 15.74 -23.34
N THR A 19 -1.84 15.63 -22.70
CA THR A 19 -2.38 14.36 -22.16
C THR A 19 -3.71 14.01 -22.84
N MET A 20 -3.96 12.72 -23.03
CA MET A 20 -5.24 12.15 -23.43
C MET A 20 -5.66 11.07 -22.43
N MET A 21 -6.93 10.70 -22.49
CA MET A 21 -7.59 9.78 -21.59
C MET A 21 -8.14 8.61 -22.39
N LEU A 22 -7.76 7.38 -22.02
CA LEU A 22 -8.43 6.17 -22.49
C LEU A 22 -9.45 5.74 -21.44
N MET A 23 -10.72 5.71 -21.82
CA MET A 23 -11.79 5.13 -21.04
C MET A 23 -12.17 3.80 -21.66
N ALA A 24 -12.17 2.71 -20.90
CA ALA A 24 -12.37 1.39 -21.46
C ALA A 24 -13.15 0.46 -20.53
N GLY A 25 -13.76 -0.56 -21.13
CA GLY A 25 -14.41 -1.65 -20.42
C GLY A 25 -14.22 -2.98 -21.14
N ILE A 26 -14.31 -4.08 -20.40
CA ILE A 26 -14.18 -5.44 -20.94
C ILE A 26 -15.51 -6.16 -20.84
N ASP A 27 -15.90 -6.77 -21.96
CA ASP A 27 -16.93 -7.79 -22.03
C ASP A 27 -16.42 -9.08 -21.40
N LEU A 28 -17.02 -9.50 -20.28
CA LEU A 28 -16.56 -10.71 -19.58
C LEU A 28 -16.96 -12.00 -20.30
N LEU A 29 -17.91 -11.95 -21.23
CA LEU A 29 -18.34 -13.11 -22.01
C LEU A 29 -17.48 -13.29 -23.25
N SER A 30 -17.26 -12.22 -24.01
CA SER A 30 -16.52 -12.28 -25.27
C SER A 30 -15.03 -11.95 -25.13
N GLY A 31 -14.61 -11.32 -24.03
CA GLY A 31 -13.27 -10.77 -23.87
C GLY A 31 -13.01 -9.48 -24.67
N LYS A 32 -14.02 -8.96 -25.38
CA LYS A 32 -13.93 -7.73 -26.18
C LYS A 32 -13.71 -6.51 -25.28
N VAL A 33 -12.76 -5.67 -25.67
CA VAL A 33 -12.46 -4.40 -25.00
C VAL A 33 -13.14 -3.26 -25.75
N HIS A 34 -14.06 -2.58 -25.09
CA HIS A 34 -14.64 -1.32 -25.56
C HIS A 34 -13.78 -0.17 -25.05
N GLY A 35 -13.49 0.83 -25.87
CA GLY A 35 -12.70 1.97 -25.41
C GLY A 35 -12.85 3.22 -26.27
N ILE A 36 -12.82 4.38 -25.61
CA ILE A 36 -12.76 5.69 -26.27
C ILE A 36 -11.54 6.46 -25.80
N VAL A 37 -10.97 7.26 -26.70
CA VAL A 37 -9.86 8.17 -26.40
C VAL A 37 -10.35 9.61 -26.48
N VAL A 38 -10.26 10.32 -25.35
CA VAL A 38 -10.82 11.67 -25.16
C VAL A 38 -9.78 12.59 -24.50
N ASP A 39 -9.92 13.91 -24.61
CA ASP A 39 -8.98 14.84 -23.98
C ASP A 39 -9.20 15.03 -22.47
N ARG A 40 -10.41 14.75 -21.96
CA ARG A 40 -10.79 14.96 -20.55
C ARG A 40 -11.65 13.81 -20.03
N HIS A 41 -11.72 13.65 -18.71
CA HIS A 41 -12.38 12.52 -18.04
C HIS A 41 -13.61 12.92 -17.20
N ARG A 42 -14.45 13.84 -17.69
CA ARG A 42 -15.63 14.30 -16.93
C ARG A 42 -16.83 13.39 -17.18
N SER A 43 -17.92 13.63 -16.44
CA SER A 43 -19.19 12.92 -16.59
C SER A 43 -19.70 12.91 -18.03
N ARG A 44 -19.59 14.00 -18.78
CA ARG A 44 -20.02 14.06 -20.20
C ARG A 44 -19.26 13.10 -21.12
N GLU A 45 -17.96 12.92 -20.88
CA GLU A 45 -17.16 11.94 -21.63
C GLU A 45 -17.53 10.51 -21.22
N PHE A 46 -17.81 10.27 -19.93
CA PHE A 46 -18.35 8.99 -19.46
C PHE A 46 -19.72 8.67 -20.06
N ILE A 47 -20.62 9.65 -20.14
CA ILE A 47 -21.93 9.51 -20.80
C ILE A 47 -21.75 9.18 -22.29
N SER A 48 -20.78 9.79 -22.96
CA SER A 48 -20.44 9.43 -24.35
C SER A 48 -20.03 7.96 -24.48
N PHE A 49 -19.20 7.48 -23.55
CA PHE A 49 -18.81 6.07 -23.49
C PHE A 49 -20.03 5.15 -23.26
N LEU A 50 -20.93 5.51 -22.34
CA LEU A 50 -22.17 4.75 -22.13
C LEU A 50 -23.03 4.70 -23.39
N ARG A 51 -23.12 5.79 -24.17
CA ARG A 51 -23.88 5.79 -25.44
C ARG A 51 -23.28 4.83 -26.46
N GLU A 52 -21.96 4.80 -26.57
CA GLU A 52 -21.26 3.91 -27.50
C GLU A 52 -21.37 2.43 -27.08
N LEU A 53 -21.24 2.16 -25.78
CA LEU A 53 -21.50 0.84 -25.22
C LEU A 53 -22.95 0.44 -25.47
N GLY A 54 -23.90 1.34 -25.22
CA GLY A 54 -25.32 1.13 -25.50
C GLY A 54 -25.64 0.85 -26.97
N ARG A 55 -24.87 1.37 -27.94
CA ARG A 55 -25.06 1.04 -29.36
C ARG A 55 -24.44 -0.31 -29.75
N SER A 56 -23.47 -0.79 -28.97
CA SER A 56 -22.75 -2.02 -29.25
C SER A 56 -23.54 -3.29 -28.90
N TYR A 57 -24.65 -3.16 -28.18
CA TYR A 57 -25.48 -4.27 -27.71
C TYR A 57 -26.94 -4.10 -28.13
N PRO A 58 -27.71 -5.19 -28.33
CA PRO A 58 -29.12 -5.12 -28.69
C PRO A 58 -29.92 -4.19 -27.76
N PRO A 59 -30.86 -3.35 -28.25
CA PRO A 59 -31.58 -2.37 -27.42
C PRO A 59 -32.34 -2.96 -26.23
N ALA A 60 -32.80 -4.21 -26.34
CA ALA A 60 -33.50 -4.92 -25.28
C ALA A 60 -32.58 -5.45 -24.15
N ALA A 61 -31.26 -5.52 -24.38
CA ALA A 61 -30.33 -6.02 -23.38
C ALA A 61 -30.16 -5.03 -22.21
N ARG A 62 -30.05 -5.56 -20.99
CA ARG A 62 -29.67 -4.78 -19.80
C ARG A 62 -28.18 -4.96 -19.56
N LEU A 63 -27.43 -3.86 -19.59
CA LEU A 63 -25.98 -3.87 -19.42
C LEU A 63 -25.63 -3.64 -17.95
N ARG A 64 -25.14 -4.69 -17.28
CA ARG A 64 -24.61 -4.57 -15.92
C ARG A 64 -23.17 -4.10 -15.97
N LEU A 65 -22.88 -2.91 -15.45
CA LEU A 65 -21.54 -2.35 -15.41
C LEU A 65 -20.98 -2.48 -13.99
N VAL A 66 -19.91 -3.25 -13.86
CA VAL A 66 -19.08 -3.26 -12.66
C VAL A 66 -18.14 -2.05 -12.76
N LEU A 67 -18.26 -1.12 -11.83
CA LEU A 67 -17.57 0.17 -11.86
C LEU A 67 -16.76 0.38 -10.58
N ASP A 68 -15.69 1.17 -10.65
CA ASP A 68 -15.10 1.76 -9.46
C ASP A 68 -15.93 2.97 -8.96
N ASN A 69 -15.53 3.54 -7.83
CA ASN A 69 -16.24 4.64 -7.19
C ASN A 69 -15.81 6.02 -7.73
N HIS A 70 -15.33 6.11 -8.98
CA HIS A 70 -14.91 7.36 -9.59
C HIS A 70 -16.04 8.39 -9.61
N SER A 71 -15.70 9.68 -9.40
CA SER A 71 -16.69 10.76 -9.23
C SER A 71 -17.60 10.94 -10.44
N ALA A 72 -17.10 10.69 -11.66
CA ALA A 72 -17.90 10.73 -12.89
C ALA A 72 -18.99 9.65 -12.94
N HIS A 73 -18.81 8.50 -12.28
CA HIS A 73 -19.80 7.41 -12.26
C HIS A 73 -21.00 7.72 -11.36
N ILE A 74 -20.76 8.50 -10.31
CA ILE A 74 -21.77 8.85 -9.29
C ILE A 74 -22.28 10.28 -9.40
N SER A 75 -21.83 11.05 -10.39
CA SER A 75 -22.14 12.47 -10.52
C SER A 75 -23.63 12.70 -10.79
N LYS A 76 -24.12 13.89 -10.44
CA LYS A 76 -25.49 14.32 -10.75
C LYS A 76 -25.78 14.23 -12.25
N GLU A 77 -24.84 14.65 -13.09
CA GLU A 77 -24.97 14.63 -14.55
C GLU A 77 -25.15 13.20 -15.09
N THR A 78 -24.33 12.25 -14.63
CA THR A 78 -24.44 10.84 -15.00
C THR A 78 -25.76 10.24 -14.53
N ARG A 79 -26.18 10.51 -13.29
CA ARG A 79 -27.48 10.05 -12.77
C ARG A 79 -28.66 10.62 -13.56
N THR A 80 -28.62 11.90 -13.94
CA THR A 80 -29.64 12.51 -14.80
C THR A 80 -29.72 11.83 -16.16
N TYR A 81 -28.58 11.52 -16.79
CA TYR A 81 -28.56 10.78 -18.05
C TYR A 81 -29.13 9.37 -17.90
N LEU A 82 -28.74 8.62 -16.87
CA LEU A 82 -29.28 7.27 -16.62
C LEU A 82 -30.80 7.28 -16.42
N ALA A 83 -31.35 8.34 -15.82
CA ALA A 83 -32.79 8.51 -15.68
C ALA A 83 -33.55 8.67 -17.02
N THR A 84 -32.88 9.13 -18.09
CA THR A 84 -33.47 9.22 -19.43
C THR A 84 -33.58 7.88 -20.17
N ILE A 85 -32.87 6.86 -19.69
CA ILE A 85 -32.79 5.52 -20.31
C ILE A 85 -32.93 4.42 -19.24
N PRO A 86 -34.09 4.36 -18.56
CA PRO A 86 -34.32 3.41 -17.47
C PRO A 86 -34.13 1.97 -17.96
N ASN A 87 -33.64 1.10 -17.07
CA ASN A 87 -33.38 -0.33 -17.32
C ASN A 87 -32.29 -0.66 -18.37
N ARG A 88 -31.68 0.33 -19.04
CA ARG A 88 -30.60 0.07 -19.99
C ARG A 88 -29.28 -0.30 -19.30
N PHE A 89 -28.95 0.40 -18.22
CA PHE A 89 -27.71 0.20 -17.47
C PHE A 89 -28.00 -0.08 -16.00
N GLU A 90 -27.31 -1.07 -15.44
CA GLU A 90 -27.29 -1.37 -14.01
C GLU A 90 -25.86 -1.19 -13.50
N PHE A 91 -25.65 -0.26 -12.58
CA PHE A 91 -24.32 0.00 -12.03
C PHE A 91 -24.11 -0.83 -10.77
N ILE A 92 -23.11 -1.69 -10.81
CA ILE A 92 -22.62 -2.47 -9.68
C ILE A 92 -21.28 -1.87 -9.28
N PHE A 93 -21.26 -1.15 -8.18
CA PHE A 93 -20.01 -0.56 -7.71
C PHE A 93 -19.19 -1.62 -7.00
N THR A 94 -17.91 -1.72 -7.39
CA THR A 94 -16.93 -2.45 -6.60
C THR A 94 -16.87 -1.82 -5.20
N PRO A 95 -16.59 -2.62 -4.15
CA PRO A 95 -16.28 -2.09 -2.83
C PRO A 95 -15.22 -0.99 -2.95
N LYS A 96 -15.22 0.00 -2.05
CA LYS A 96 -14.32 1.18 -2.12
C LYS A 96 -12.83 0.84 -2.23
N HIS A 97 -12.44 -0.43 -2.02
CA HIS A 97 -11.08 -0.96 -2.15
C HIS A 97 -10.99 -2.29 -2.94
N GLY A 98 -12.05 -2.66 -3.65
CA GLY A 98 -12.14 -3.86 -4.48
C GLY A 98 -11.64 -3.67 -5.91
N SER A 99 -10.61 -2.85 -6.15
CA SER A 99 -10.12 -2.57 -7.50
C SER A 99 -9.57 -3.83 -8.20
N TRP A 100 -9.17 -4.86 -7.45
CA TRP A 100 -8.82 -6.17 -8.01
C TRP A 100 -10.01 -6.88 -8.69
N LEU A 101 -11.26 -6.55 -8.33
CA LEU A 101 -12.45 -7.00 -9.06
C LEU A 101 -12.62 -6.27 -10.40
N ASN A 102 -11.94 -5.14 -10.58
CA ASN A 102 -11.96 -4.33 -11.78
C ASN A 102 -11.03 -4.93 -12.85
N LEU A 103 -11.45 -6.03 -13.47
CA LEU A 103 -10.68 -6.79 -14.47
C LEU A 103 -10.06 -5.94 -15.61
N VAL A 104 -10.68 -4.83 -16.00
CA VAL A 104 -10.12 -3.92 -17.03
C VAL A 104 -8.79 -3.31 -16.62
N GLU A 105 -8.46 -3.25 -15.34
CA GLU A 105 -7.12 -2.83 -14.86
C GLU A 105 -6.01 -3.74 -15.39
N SER A 106 -6.29 -5.02 -15.60
CA SER A 106 -5.33 -5.95 -16.22
C SER A 106 -5.05 -5.57 -17.68
N PHE A 107 -6.06 -5.10 -18.41
CA PHE A 107 -5.88 -4.57 -19.77
C PHE A 107 -5.09 -3.27 -19.76
N PHE A 108 -5.37 -2.33 -18.85
CA PHE A 108 -4.58 -1.10 -18.71
C PHE A 108 -3.10 -1.41 -18.40
N GLY A 109 -2.84 -2.39 -17.54
CA GLY A 109 -1.49 -2.88 -17.31
C GLY A 109 -0.83 -3.47 -18.56
N LYS A 110 -1.58 -4.19 -19.39
CA LYS A 110 -1.09 -4.77 -20.65
C LYS A 110 -0.71 -3.67 -21.65
N ILE A 111 -1.63 -2.76 -21.99
CA ILE A 111 -1.36 -1.67 -22.95
C ILE A 111 -0.21 -0.77 -22.47
N ALA A 112 -0.11 -0.50 -21.17
CA ALA A 112 0.99 0.27 -20.59
C ALA A 112 2.36 -0.38 -20.84
N ARG A 113 2.45 -1.71 -20.72
CA ARG A 113 3.71 -2.45 -20.88
C ARG A 113 4.05 -2.76 -22.33
N THR A 114 3.07 -3.04 -23.17
CA THR A 114 3.30 -3.53 -24.54
C THR A 114 3.31 -2.43 -25.59
N MET A 115 2.53 -1.37 -25.40
CA MET A 115 2.31 -0.35 -26.43
C MET A 115 2.76 1.03 -25.98
N LEU A 116 2.41 1.46 -24.76
CA LEU A 116 2.74 2.82 -24.30
C LEU A 116 4.19 2.96 -23.80
N ARG A 117 4.83 1.85 -23.41
CA ARG A 117 6.19 1.88 -22.86
C ARG A 117 7.19 2.29 -23.94
N GLY A 118 7.68 3.53 -23.85
CA GLY A 118 8.67 4.06 -24.79
C GLY A 118 8.09 4.57 -26.11
N ILE A 119 6.76 4.69 -26.22
CA ILE A 119 6.10 5.21 -27.42
C ILE A 119 6.51 6.67 -27.67
N ARG A 120 6.83 7.01 -28.93
CA ARG A 120 7.00 8.37 -29.42
C ARG A 120 5.94 8.64 -30.47
N VAL A 121 5.32 9.82 -30.39
CA VAL A 121 4.26 10.30 -31.28
C VAL A 121 4.47 11.79 -31.53
N SER A 122 4.17 12.23 -32.75
CA SER A 122 4.28 13.61 -33.22
C SER A 122 3.05 14.47 -32.91
N SER A 123 1.95 13.86 -32.48
CA SER A 123 0.72 14.58 -32.11
C SER A 123 -0.19 13.77 -31.18
N LYS A 124 -1.17 14.44 -30.57
CA LYS A 124 -2.27 13.76 -29.85
C LYS A 124 -3.14 12.91 -30.77
N ALA A 125 -3.35 13.35 -32.01
CA ALA A 125 -4.13 12.60 -32.99
C ALA A 125 -3.47 11.24 -33.25
N GLU A 126 -2.16 11.24 -33.48
CA GLU A 126 -1.39 10.02 -33.65
C GLU A 126 -1.45 9.10 -32.41
N LEU A 127 -1.37 9.67 -31.20
CA LEU A 127 -1.54 8.88 -29.98
C LEU A 127 -2.91 8.20 -29.91
N LYS A 128 -3.97 8.95 -30.23
CA LYS A 128 -5.34 8.44 -30.28
C LYS A 128 -5.46 7.32 -31.30
N ASP A 129 -4.98 7.54 -32.52
CA ASP A 129 -5.09 6.56 -33.61
C ASP A 129 -4.35 5.27 -33.26
N ARG A 130 -3.15 5.35 -32.67
CA ARG A 130 -2.40 4.17 -32.22
C ARG A 130 -3.10 3.44 -31.07
N ILE A 131 -3.73 4.14 -30.13
CA ILE A 131 -4.51 3.50 -29.06
C ILE A 131 -5.75 2.79 -29.64
N LEU A 132 -6.44 3.41 -30.60
CA LEU A 132 -7.58 2.80 -31.28
C LEU A 132 -7.16 1.60 -32.12
N GLN A 133 -6.02 1.67 -32.80
CA GLN A 133 -5.43 0.54 -33.51
C GLN A 133 -5.11 -0.62 -32.56
N TYR A 134 -4.47 -0.34 -31.42
CA TYR A 134 -4.20 -1.37 -30.41
C TYR A 134 -5.48 -2.03 -29.88
N LEU A 135 -6.55 -1.25 -29.68
CA LEU A 135 -7.87 -1.80 -29.31
C LEU A 135 -8.41 -2.72 -30.41
N ALA A 136 -8.29 -2.35 -31.67
CA ALA A 136 -8.70 -3.19 -32.80
C ALA A 136 -7.89 -4.50 -32.86
N GLU A 137 -6.58 -4.44 -32.68
CA GLU A 137 -5.69 -5.61 -32.67
C GLU A 137 -6.01 -6.56 -31.51
N VAL A 138 -6.22 -6.03 -30.29
CA VAL A 138 -6.63 -6.86 -29.13
C VAL A 138 -8.00 -7.48 -29.36
N ASN A 139 -8.92 -6.78 -30.02
CA ASN A 139 -10.25 -7.28 -30.32
C ASN A 139 -10.31 -8.23 -31.52
N ALA A 140 -9.27 -8.29 -32.36
CA ALA A 140 -9.18 -9.27 -33.45
C ALA A 140 -8.98 -10.70 -32.92
N SER A 141 -8.42 -10.84 -31.71
CA SER A 141 -8.29 -12.12 -31.00
C SER A 141 -8.51 -11.90 -29.49
N PRO A 142 -9.78 -11.72 -29.07
CA PRO A 142 -10.09 -11.36 -27.69
C PRO A 142 -9.79 -12.51 -26.75
N VAL A 143 -9.27 -12.19 -25.57
CA VAL A 143 -8.99 -13.16 -24.52
C VAL A 143 -10.06 -13.02 -23.45
N VAL A 144 -10.85 -14.09 -23.25
CA VAL A 144 -11.82 -14.15 -22.16
C VAL A 144 -11.08 -14.25 -20.83
N TYR A 145 -11.27 -13.26 -19.98
CA TYR A 145 -10.64 -13.21 -18.66
C TYR A 145 -11.28 -14.24 -17.72
N ARG A 146 -10.54 -15.30 -17.38
CA ARG A 146 -10.96 -16.32 -16.40
C ARG A 146 -10.31 -16.07 -15.05
N TRP A 147 -11.11 -15.94 -14.00
CA TRP A 147 -10.63 -15.94 -12.63
C TRP A 147 -10.07 -17.32 -12.27
N LYS A 148 -8.81 -17.40 -11.84
CA LYS A 148 -8.28 -18.54 -11.10
C LYS A 148 -8.08 -18.12 -9.65
N TYR A 149 -9.11 -18.28 -8.84
CA TYR A 149 -8.98 -18.19 -7.39
C TYR A 149 -9.34 -19.55 -6.78
N LYS A 150 -8.57 -20.04 -5.80
CA LYS A 150 -8.78 -21.33 -5.15
C LYS A 150 -10.04 -21.29 -4.28
N VAL A 151 -11.22 -21.38 -4.91
CA VAL A 151 -12.50 -21.50 -4.20
C VAL A 151 -12.66 -22.89 -3.56
N GLU A 152 -11.86 -23.87 -3.98
CA GLU A 152 -11.95 -25.27 -3.55
C GLU A 152 -11.60 -25.52 -2.07
N SER A 153 -11.00 -24.57 -1.35
CA SER A 153 -10.73 -24.70 0.09
C SER A 153 -11.77 -24.02 1.00
N VAL A 154 -12.90 -23.58 0.46
CA VAL A 154 -14.01 -23.01 1.24
C VAL A 154 -15.24 -23.89 1.09
N SER A 155 -15.38 -24.90 1.96
CA SER A 155 -16.64 -25.60 2.13
C SER A 155 -17.59 -24.76 2.98
N LEU A 156 -18.20 -23.74 2.37
CA LEU A 156 -19.45 -23.19 2.87
C LEU A 156 -20.59 -23.95 2.19
N LEU A 157 -21.18 -24.86 2.96
CA LEU A 157 -22.44 -25.53 2.67
C LEU A 157 -23.48 -24.52 2.17
N GLY A 158 -24.00 -24.77 0.97
CA GLY A 158 -25.43 -24.59 0.70
C GLY A 158 -25.94 -23.21 0.30
N LEU A 159 -25.28 -22.47 -0.59
CA LEU A 159 -25.96 -21.51 -1.46
C LEU A 159 -25.43 -21.65 -2.89
N GLY A 160 -26.30 -22.10 -3.79
CA GLY A 160 -25.97 -22.42 -5.18
C GLY A 160 -25.40 -21.23 -5.95
N CYS A 161 -24.11 -21.29 -6.24
CA CYS A 161 -23.47 -20.45 -7.26
C CYS A 161 -23.82 -20.99 -8.65
N ASN A 162 -25.02 -20.69 -9.14
CA ASN A 162 -25.39 -20.96 -10.54
C ASN A 162 -26.41 -19.98 -11.13
N ALA A 163 -26.47 -18.74 -10.62
CA ALA A 163 -27.29 -17.70 -11.23
C ALA A 163 -26.66 -16.31 -11.04
N MET A 164 -25.77 -15.91 -11.95
CA MET A 164 -25.49 -14.50 -12.21
C MET A 164 -24.97 -14.32 -13.64
N MET A 165 -25.91 -14.39 -14.59
CA MET A 165 -25.67 -14.18 -16.02
C MET A 165 -25.44 -12.70 -16.34
N GLU A 166 -24.46 -12.41 -17.20
CA GLU A 166 -24.21 -11.13 -17.91
C GLU A 166 -23.72 -9.94 -17.07
N SER A 167 -22.40 -9.72 -17.06
CA SER A 167 -21.74 -8.55 -16.46
C SER A 167 -20.64 -8.00 -17.37
N PHE A 168 -20.66 -6.68 -17.58
CA PHE A 168 -19.64 -5.84 -18.23
C PHE A 168 -18.91 -5.03 -17.16
N LEU A 169 -17.69 -4.60 -17.41
CA LEU A 169 -16.88 -3.89 -16.41
C LEU A 169 -16.18 -2.70 -17.06
N VAL A 170 -16.38 -1.49 -16.53
CA VAL A 170 -15.98 -0.21 -17.17
C VAL A 170 -15.18 0.63 -16.19
N TYR A 171 -14.05 1.21 -16.65
CA TYR A 171 -13.20 2.07 -15.84
C TYR A 171 -12.65 3.30 -16.59
N ILE A 172 -12.38 4.33 -15.79
CA ILE A 172 -11.84 5.65 -16.15
C ILE A 172 -10.40 5.73 -15.60
N PHE A 173 -9.38 5.55 -16.46
CA PHE A 173 -7.96 5.64 -16.05
C PHE A 173 -7.34 7.03 -16.20
N CYS A 174 -7.21 7.76 -15.09
CA CYS A 174 -6.31 8.92 -14.99
C CYS A 174 -4.98 8.46 -14.36
N VAL A 175 -3.84 8.77 -14.97
CA VAL A 175 -2.51 8.47 -14.40
C VAL A 175 -2.30 9.34 -13.15
N GLU A 176 -2.56 8.80 -11.96
CA GLU A 176 -1.89 9.15 -10.69
C GLU A 176 -2.28 8.19 -9.53
N PHE A 177 -1.33 7.98 -8.60
CA PHE A 177 -1.26 6.99 -7.50
C PHE A 177 -2.50 6.84 -6.58
N ARG A 178 -2.85 5.60 -6.18
CA ARG A 178 -3.40 5.22 -4.85
C ARG A 178 -3.46 3.71 -4.64
N TYR A 179 -2.51 3.16 -3.87
CA TYR A 179 -2.42 1.76 -3.45
C TYR A 179 -2.09 1.80 -1.96
N ILE A 180 -2.95 1.29 -1.07
CA ILE A 180 -2.68 0.97 0.35
C ILE A 180 -3.92 0.35 1.03
N CYS A 181 -5.15 0.63 0.57
CA CYS A 181 -6.37 0.16 1.25
C CYS A 181 -6.84 -1.29 0.96
N SER A 182 -6.30 -1.98 -0.05
CA SER A 182 -6.77 -3.34 -0.41
C SER A 182 -6.06 -4.50 0.32
N LEU A 183 -4.84 -4.28 0.85
CA LEU A 183 -4.12 -5.32 1.60
C LEU A 183 -4.86 -5.69 2.90
N THR A 184 -5.52 -4.73 3.52
CA THR A 184 -6.14 -4.86 4.84
C THR A 184 -7.52 -5.50 4.81
N GLU A 185 -8.30 -5.38 3.73
CA GLU A 185 -9.53 -6.17 3.55
C GLU A 185 -9.22 -7.66 3.35
N PHE A 186 -8.09 -8.02 2.72
CA PHE A 186 -7.59 -9.40 2.68
C PHE A 186 -7.21 -9.91 4.08
N TRP A 187 -6.54 -9.09 4.90
CA TRP A 187 -6.23 -9.43 6.30
C TRP A 187 -7.48 -9.52 7.19
N ARG A 188 -8.56 -8.80 6.88
CA ARG A 188 -9.84 -8.88 7.63
C ARG A 188 -10.56 -10.21 7.48
N HIS A 189 -10.30 -10.96 6.42
CA HIS A 189 -10.91 -12.27 6.12
C HIS A 189 -9.94 -13.44 6.26
N THR A 190 -8.66 -13.18 6.52
CA THR A 190 -7.66 -14.21 6.80
C THR A 190 -7.34 -14.21 8.30
N ALA A 191 -6.91 -15.36 8.84
CA ALA A 191 -6.58 -15.50 10.26
C ALA A 191 -5.28 -14.77 10.68
N VAL A 192 -4.80 -13.80 9.91
CA VAL A 192 -3.50 -13.16 10.12
C VAL A 192 -3.66 -11.85 10.87
N ARG A 193 -2.97 -11.75 12.01
CA ARG A 193 -2.92 -10.53 12.83
C ARG A 193 -2.08 -9.48 12.13
N TYR A 194 -2.55 -8.24 12.08
CA TYR A 194 -1.86 -7.13 11.43
C TYR A 194 -2.07 -5.83 12.19
N GLY A 195 -1.11 -4.91 12.04
CA GLY A 195 -1.20 -3.55 12.54
C GLY A 195 -0.53 -2.58 11.58
N ILE A 196 -0.81 -1.29 11.73
CA ILE A 196 -0.42 -0.25 10.77
C ILE A 196 0.20 0.92 11.53
N ALA A 197 1.42 1.30 11.15
CA ALA A 197 2.04 2.54 11.58
C ALA A 197 1.95 3.55 10.43
N ILE A 198 1.45 4.75 10.70
CA ILE A 198 1.22 5.75 9.66
C ILE A 198 2.48 6.54 9.32
N GLY A 199 2.64 6.85 8.03
CA GLY A 199 3.77 7.61 7.53
C GLY A 199 3.54 9.11 7.53
N ASN A 200 4.60 9.85 7.18
CA ASN A 200 4.47 11.29 7.00
C ASN A 200 3.43 11.59 5.91
N HIS A 201 3.32 10.78 4.85
CA HIS A 201 2.35 11.00 3.77
C HIS A 201 0.88 10.72 4.14
N ASP A 202 0.61 10.10 5.30
CA ASP A 202 -0.74 9.78 5.77
C ASP A 202 -1.33 10.86 6.68
N MET A 203 -0.55 11.90 6.98
CA MET A 203 -0.91 13.00 7.86
C MET A 203 -0.47 14.36 7.31
N THR A 204 -1.13 15.43 7.75
CA THR A 204 -0.69 16.81 7.50
C THR A 204 0.61 17.13 8.25
N ALA A 205 1.23 18.27 7.96
CA ALA A 205 2.44 18.71 8.66
C ALA A 205 2.24 18.80 10.18
N ASP A 206 1.05 19.19 10.63
CA ASP A 206 0.67 19.32 12.05
C ASP A 206 0.13 18.02 12.65
N GLY A 207 0.17 16.91 11.91
CA GLY A 207 -0.19 15.57 12.40
C GLY A 207 -1.67 15.21 12.31
N ASP A 208 -2.48 15.97 11.58
CA ASP A 208 -3.86 15.57 11.30
C ASP A 208 -3.86 14.38 10.33
N SER A 209 -4.41 13.26 10.79
CA SER A 209 -4.51 11.99 10.08
C SER A 209 -5.97 11.59 9.80
N SER A 210 -6.92 12.53 9.88
CA SER A 210 -8.36 12.28 9.74
C SER A 210 -8.75 11.53 8.45
N LEU A 211 -7.98 11.69 7.37
CA LEU A 211 -8.20 10.94 6.12
C LEU A 211 -7.84 9.45 6.26
N PHE A 212 -6.70 9.14 6.89
CA PHE A 212 -6.31 7.77 7.22
C PHE A 212 -7.36 7.12 8.13
N GLN A 213 -7.80 7.86 9.14
CA GLN A 213 -8.76 7.42 10.15
C GLN A 213 -10.14 7.05 9.59
N ARG A 214 -10.53 7.58 8.41
CA ARG A 214 -11.77 7.17 7.73
C ARG A 214 -11.69 5.76 7.17
N CYS A 215 -10.49 5.31 6.79
CA CYS A 215 -10.25 3.98 6.21
C CYS A 215 -9.89 2.96 7.30
N PHE A 216 -9.15 3.41 8.31
CA PHE A 216 -8.58 2.58 9.38
C PHE A 216 -8.95 3.02 10.80
N PRO A 217 -10.23 3.33 11.10
CA PRO A 217 -10.62 3.68 12.45
C PRO A 217 -10.37 2.53 13.43
N ALA A 218 -10.16 2.87 14.70
CA ALA A 218 -10.01 1.93 15.81
C ALA A 218 -11.17 0.94 15.89
N GLU A 219 -12.39 1.41 15.59
CA GLU A 219 -13.60 0.59 15.57
C GLU A 219 -13.47 -0.69 14.72
N HIS A 220 -12.74 -0.64 13.61
CA HIS A 220 -12.53 -1.81 12.75
C HIS A 220 -11.74 -2.93 13.45
N PHE A 221 -11.03 -2.61 14.52
CA PHE A 221 -10.15 -3.53 15.25
C PHE A 221 -10.72 -3.97 16.60
N ASN A 222 -11.71 -3.26 17.14
CA ASN A 222 -12.32 -3.54 18.45
C ASN A 222 -12.86 -4.98 18.60
N ARG A 223 -13.23 -5.62 17.48
CA ARG A 223 -13.70 -7.01 17.47
C ARG A 223 -12.60 -8.04 17.73
N PHE A 224 -11.33 -7.65 17.62
CA PHE A 224 -10.21 -8.57 17.75
C PHE A 224 -9.66 -8.57 19.17
N ALA A 225 -9.70 -9.72 19.84
CA ALA A 225 -9.20 -9.86 21.22
C ALA A 225 -7.69 -9.53 21.38
N TRP A 226 -6.93 -9.60 20.30
CA TRP A 226 -5.51 -9.24 20.29
C TRP A 226 -5.27 -7.72 20.22
N TYR A 227 -6.28 -6.92 19.86
CA TYR A 227 -6.14 -5.48 19.77
C TYR A 227 -6.19 -4.84 21.17
N GLY A 228 -5.14 -4.10 21.52
CA GLY A 228 -4.94 -3.56 22.87
C GLY A 228 -5.51 -2.15 23.05
N GLY A 229 -5.72 -1.41 21.97
CA GLY A 229 -6.32 -0.08 21.97
C GLY A 229 -5.46 0.99 21.31
N ILE A 230 -5.80 2.24 21.57
CA ILE A 230 -5.24 3.44 20.91
C ILE A 230 -4.82 4.49 21.92
N TYR A 231 -4.02 5.43 21.45
CA TYR A 231 -3.84 6.71 22.13
C TYR A 231 -5.16 7.50 22.10
N GLY A 232 -5.68 7.85 23.29
CA GLY A 232 -6.98 8.52 23.48
C GLY A 232 -6.91 10.03 23.68
N GLY A 233 -5.94 10.70 23.03
CA GLY A 233 -5.71 12.15 23.22
C GLY A 233 -6.90 13.05 22.87
N PRO A 234 -6.81 14.35 23.19
CA PRO A 234 -7.94 15.28 23.21
C PRO A 234 -8.51 15.63 21.81
N LYS A 235 -7.76 15.35 20.74
CA LYS A 235 -8.15 15.63 19.36
C LYS A 235 -8.12 14.33 18.55
N PRO A 236 -9.26 13.65 18.32
CA PRO A 236 -9.26 12.36 17.63
C PRO A 236 -8.54 12.37 16.27
N GLY A 237 -8.65 13.46 15.51
CA GLY A 237 -7.98 13.63 14.21
C GLY A 237 -6.44 13.75 14.26
N ILE A 238 -5.86 14.09 15.42
CA ILE A 238 -4.41 14.27 15.60
C ILE A 238 -3.92 13.21 16.58
N SER A 239 -3.01 12.34 16.16
CA SER A 239 -2.43 11.25 16.97
C SER A 239 -3.43 10.17 17.47
N GLY A 240 -4.74 10.41 17.40
CA GLY A 240 -5.78 9.47 17.84
C GLY A 240 -6.23 8.45 16.79
N ASN A 241 -7.24 7.66 17.14
CA ASN A 241 -8.01 6.79 16.23
C ASN A 241 -7.12 5.97 15.25
N ASN A 242 -6.25 5.12 15.80
CA ASN A 242 -5.28 4.27 15.08
C ASN A 242 -4.09 4.96 14.41
N ALA A 243 -3.95 6.30 14.50
CA ALA A 243 -2.64 6.90 14.22
C ALA A 243 -1.56 6.32 15.15
N ASN A 244 -1.94 6.00 16.39
CA ASN A 244 -1.15 5.22 17.33
C ASN A 244 -2.02 4.10 17.93
N SER A 245 -1.53 2.87 17.89
CA SER A 245 -2.24 1.69 18.40
C SER A 245 -1.28 0.63 18.94
N TRP A 246 -1.82 -0.34 19.66
CA TRP A 246 -1.03 -1.49 20.13
C TRP A 246 -1.86 -2.77 20.16
N GLN A 247 -1.18 -3.90 20.23
CA GLN A 247 -1.77 -5.23 20.25
C GLN A 247 -0.93 -6.22 21.07
N ARG A 248 -1.56 -7.30 21.52
CA ARG A 248 -0.92 -8.44 22.20
C ARG A 248 -1.14 -9.71 21.41
N PHE A 249 -0.14 -10.57 21.39
CA PHE A 249 -0.30 -11.91 20.87
C PHE A 249 0.72 -12.84 21.49
N SER A 250 0.42 -14.13 21.44
CA SER A 250 1.35 -15.19 21.83
C SER A 250 1.58 -16.10 20.62
N ALA A 251 2.82 -16.53 20.43
CA ALA A 251 3.21 -17.46 19.37
C ALA A 251 4.46 -18.23 19.79
N ALA A 252 4.49 -19.55 19.53
CA ALA A 252 5.62 -20.42 19.85
C ALA A 252 6.12 -20.29 21.30
N GLY A 253 5.20 -20.17 22.27
CA GLY A 253 5.52 -20.03 23.70
C GLY A 253 6.04 -18.65 24.12
N LEU A 254 6.05 -17.67 23.21
CA LEU A 254 6.48 -16.30 23.46
C LEU A 254 5.28 -15.37 23.53
N ASP A 255 5.30 -14.45 24.49
CA ASP A 255 4.33 -13.38 24.64
C ASP A 255 4.86 -12.05 24.12
N PHE A 256 4.06 -11.38 23.29
CA PHE A 256 4.42 -10.12 22.66
C PHE A 256 3.43 -9.01 22.96
N VAL A 257 3.97 -7.79 23.00
CA VAL A 257 3.25 -6.53 22.85
C VAL A 257 3.81 -5.82 21.62
N PHE A 258 2.95 -5.36 20.72
CA PHE A 258 3.36 -4.72 19.47
C PHE A 258 2.69 -3.36 19.36
N LEU A 259 3.49 -2.30 19.34
CA LEU A 259 3.05 -0.92 19.20
C LEU A 259 3.30 -0.41 17.79
N HIS A 260 2.32 0.33 17.25
CA HIS A 260 2.38 0.98 15.95
C HIS A 260 2.20 2.48 16.18
N LEU A 261 3.29 3.22 15.97
CA LEU A 261 3.37 4.64 16.29
C LEU A 261 3.45 5.47 15.03
N GLU A 262 2.84 6.65 15.09
CA GLU A 262 2.86 7.62 14.01
C GLU A 262 4.27 8.16 13.72
N CYS A 263 4.42 8.80 12.57
CA CYS A 263 5.64 9.50 12.20
C CYS A 263 5.92 10.68 13.15
N ASN A 264 7.11 10.69 13.76
CA ASN A 264 7.56 11.71 14.71
C ASN A 264 6.63 11.87 15.93
N ALA A 265 6.24 10.74 16.55
CA ALA A 265 5.33 10.68 17.69
C ALA A 265 5.64 11.75 18.77
N PRO A 266 4.67 12.61 19.09
CA PRO A 266 4.74 13.64 20.13
C PRO A 266 4.93 13.13 21.56
N ASP A 267 5.28 14.04 22.49
CA ASP A 267 5.58 13.69 23.89
C ASP A 267 4.41 13.04 24.65
N ASP A 268 3.18 13.50 24.43
CA ASP A 268 1.97 12.91 25.01
C ASP A 268 1.67 11.50 24.46
N VAL A 269 2.03 11.25 23.19
CA VAL A 269 1.99 9.90 22.61
C VAL A 269 3.10 9.03 23.19
N LEU A 270 4.30 9.57 23.41
CA LEU A 270 5.41 8.84 24.04
C LEU A 270 5.14 8.52 25.52
N GLU A 271 4.44 9.39 26.25
CA GLU A 271 3.98 9.14 27.62
C GLU A 271 2.98 7.98 27.65
N TRP A 272 2.01 7.98 26.75
CA TRP A 272 1.11 6.83 26.58
C TRP A 272 1.85 5.56 26.20
N THR A 273 2.84 5.66 25.30
CA THR A 273 3.69 4.54 24.88
C THR A 273 4.46 3.95 26.06
N ASP A 274 5.05 4.80 26.93
CA ASP A 274 5.71 4.38 28.17
C ASP A 274 4.73 3.61 29.07
N GLY A 275 3.50 4.12 29.24
CA GLY A 275 2.44 3.43 29.99
C GLY A 275 2.10 2.05 29.44
N VAL A 276 1.95 1.91 28.11
CA VAL A 276 1.68 0.62 27.45
C VAL A 276 2.86 -0.34 27.65
N LEU A 277 4.10 0.13 27.49
CA LEU A 277 5.30 -0.70 27.65
C LEU A 277 5.50 -1.17 29.10
N ARG A 278 5.23 -0.30 30.09
CA ARG A 278 5.25 -0.68 31.52
C ARG A 278 4.16 -1.67 31.87
N GLY A 279 2.94 -1.44 31.39
CA GLY A 279 1.79 -2.32 31.63
C GLY A 279 1.92 -3.71 30.99
N ASN A 280 2.91 -3.90 30.11
CA ASN A 280 3.22 -5.15 29.44
C ASN A 280 4.70 -5.53 29.62
N ALA A 281 5.30 -5.21 30.77
CA ALA A 281 6.72 -5.45 31.04
C ALA A 281 7.11 -6.94 31.02
N ASP A 282 6.14 -7.84 31.24
CA ASP A 282 6.25 -9.30 31.13
C ASP A 282 6.33 -9.80 29.68
N ARG A 283 6.02 -8.95 28.70
CA ARG A 283 5.94 -9.29 27.27
C ARG A 283 7.09 -8.68 26.49
N ARG A 284 7.54 -9.39 25.45
CA ARG A 284 8.52 -8.87 24.49
C ARG A 284 7.89 -7.78 23.63
N ALA A 285 8.47 -6.59 23.66
CA ALA A 285 7.96 -5.43 22.94
C ALA A 285 8.59 -5.28 21.55
N ILE A 286 7.71 -5.12 20.57
CA ILE A 286 8.01 -4.74 19.19
C ILE A 286 7.42 -3.36 18.95
N VAL A 287 8.16 -2.48 18.29
CA VAL A 287 7.68 -1.16 17.88
C VAL A 287 7.79 -1.03 16.37
N THR A 288 6.79 -0.41 15.74
CA THR A 288 6.91 0.09 14.36
C THR A 288 6.59 1.58 14.36
N THR A 289 7.45 2.37 13.73
CA THR A 289 7.18 3.78 13.43
C THR A 289 7.77 4.11 12.07
N HIS A 290 7.23 5.11 11.38
CA HIS A 290 7.63 5.37 10.01
C HIS A 290 9.07 5.83 9.89
N MET A 291 9.49 6.79 10.72
CA MET A 291 10.78 7.45 10.63
C MET A 291 11.72 6.94 11.74
N GLY A 292 12.94 6.52 11.38
CA GLY A 292 13.89 5.91 12.33
C GLY A 292 15.35 6.08 11.95
N LEU A 293 15.83 5.15 11.11
CA LEU A 293 17.20 5.18 10.59
C LEU A 293 17.26 5.81 9.20
N GLY A 294 18.31 6.58 8.92
CA GLY A 294 18.51 7.30 7.66
C GLY A 294 19.71 8.26 7.77
N PRO A 295 19.79 9.32 6.95
CA PRO A 295 20.75 10.41 7.16
C PRO A 295 20.64 10.98 8.58
N VAL A 296 21.72 10.90 9.36
CA VAL A 296 21.70 11.30 10.79
C VAL A 296 21.26 12.74 10.95
N GLU A 297 21.83 13.63 10.14
CA GLU A 297 21.47 15.04 10.06
C GLU A 297 20.52 15.31 8.90
N LEU A 298 19.75 16.41 9.00
CA LEU A 298 18.82 16.82 7.96
C LEU A 298 19.59 17.06 6.64
N PRO A 299 19.27 16.33 5.55
CA PRO A 299 19.85 16.54 4.23
C PRO A 299 19.70 18.00 3.78
N LYS A 300 20.80 18.62 3.33
CA LYS A 300 20.81 20.00 2.81
C LYS A 300 20.65 20.02 1.29
N VAL A 301 21.16 18.98 0.62
CA VAL A 301 21.02 18.77 -0.82
C VAL A 301 20.51 17.36 -1.12
N GLU A 302 19.94 17.14 -2.31
CA GLU A 302 19.35 15.84 -2.67
C GLU A 302 20.34 14.67 -2.54
N ARG A 303 21.63 14.92 -2.84
CA ARG A 303 22.67 13.90 -2.78
C ARG A 303 22.91 13.38 -1.35
N ASP A 304 22.68 14.20 -0.32
CA ASP A 304 22.89 13.83 1.08
C ASP A 304 22.00 12.67 1.51
N PHE A 305 20.80 12.53 0.93
CA PHE A 305 19.93 11.39 1.21
C PHE A 305 20.60 10.04 0.89
N HIS A 306 21.52 10.03 -0.07
CA HIS A 306 22.31 8.86 -0.44
C HIS A 306 23.63 8.81 0.33
N ASP A 307 24.37 9.91 0.36
CA ASP A 307 25.79 9.87 0.71
C ASP A 307 26.09 10.27 2.17
N ALA A 308 25.19 11.03 2.83
CA ALA A 308 25.43 11.49 4.20
C ALA A 308 25.53 10.29 5.18
N PRO A 309 26.27 10.44 6.29
CA PRO A 309 26.35 9.41 7.33
C PRO A 309 24.98 8.91 7.75
N LYS A 310 24.84 7.59 7.83
CA LYS A 310 23.57 6.92 8.14
C LYS A 310 23.55 6.42 9.58
N GLY A 311 22.39 6.51 10.22
CA GLY A 311 22.17 6.11 11.61
C GLY A 311 20.79 6.57 12.08
N ARG A 312 20.58 6.62 13.40
CA ARG A 312 19.34 7.17 13.96
C ARG A 312 19.25 8.66 13.67
N MET A 313 18.15 9.09 13.04
CA MET A 313 18.00 10.48 12.58
C MET A 313 17.72 11.45 13.74
N ARG A 314 18.24 12.67 13.65
CA ARG A 314 18.08 13.76 14.64
C ARG A 314 17.12 14.86 14.21
N TRP A 315 16.36 14.65 13.14
CA TRP A 315 15.42 15.60 12.57
C TRP A 315 14.01 14.99 12.46
N SER A 316 13.01 15.81 12.17
CA SER A 316 11.60 15.43 12.07
C SER A 316 10.95 15.96 10.79
N LYS A 317 9.88 15.30 10.33
CA LYS A 317 9.07 15.70 9.16
C LYS A 317 7.67 16.18 9.54
N ARG A 318 7.18 15.79 10.72
CA ARG A 318 5.79 15.96 11.17
C ARG A 318 5.70 16.49 12.59
N HIS A 319 4.53 17.03 12.93
CA HIS A 319 4.17 17.67 14.20
C HIS A 319 4.96 18.94 14.55
N GLY A 320 5.77 19.48 13.63
CA GLY A 320 6.56 20.69 13.87
C GLY A 320 7.36 20.60 15.18
N LYS A 321 7.19 21.58 16.08
CA LYS A 321 7.85 21.62 17.40
C LYS A 321 7.35 20.55 18.38
N ARG A 322 6.15 20.01 18.18
CA ARG A 322 5.56 18.97 19.02
C ARG A 322 6.12 17.58 18.67
N GLY A 323 6.61 17.40 17.46
CA GLY A 323 7.13 16.13 16.98
C GLY A 323 8.51 15.81 17.51
N ASN A 324 8.76 14.53 17.77
CA ASN A 324 10.08 14.04 18.16
C ASN A 324 10.84 13.50 16.95
N SER A 325 12.12 13.83 16.85
CA SER A 325 13.04 13.08 15.99
C SER A 325 13.18 11.63 16.47
N PRO A 326 13.61 10.70 15.61
CA PRO A 326 13.88 9.32 16.03
C PRO A 326 14.84 9.22 17.22
N GLN A 327 15.88 10.07 17.26
CA GLN A 327 16.78 10.14 18.42
C GLN A 327 16.06 10.58 19.69
N GLN A 328 15.17 11.57 19.62
CA GLN A 328 14.37 11.97 20.78
C GLN A 328 13.38 10.88 21.22
N MET A 329 12.74 10.17 20.30
CA MET A 329 11.85 9.04 20.64
C MET A 329 12.61 7.92 21.35
N TRP A 330 13.82 7.61 20.88
CA TRP A 330 14.73 6.69 21.54
C TRP A 330 15.08 7.15 22.96
N ASP A 331 15.52 8.41 23.10
CA ASP A 331 16.02 8.95 24.37
C ASP A 331 14.92 9.13 25.43
N LYS A 332 13.74 9.56 24.99
CA LYS A 332 12.60 9.87 25.86
C LYS A 332 11.82 8.63 26.26
N CYS A 333 11.77 7.59 25.41
CA CYS A 333 10.92 6.41 25.62
C CYS A 333 11.69 5.10 25.41
N PHE A 334 12.04 4.72 24.19
CA PHE A 334 12.37 3.32 23.87
C PHE A 334 13.53 2.73 24.67
N ARG A 335 14.62 3.49 24.88
CA ARG A 335 15.79 2.99 25.62
C ARG A 335 15.50 2.74 27.11
N LYS A 336 14.42 3.27 27.66
CA LYS A 336 14.09 3.14 29.09
C LYS A 336 13.45 1.79 29.44
N HIS A 337 13.01 1.04 28.44
CA HIS A 337 12.21 -0.16 28.63
C HIS A 337 13.02 -1.44 28.35
N PRO A 338 13.18 -2.34 29.35
CA PRO A 338 13.98 -3.56 29.19
C PRO A 338 13.34 -4.58 28.24
N ASN A 339 12.03 -4.46 28.01
CA ASN A 339 11.27 -5.38 27.17
C ASN A 339 11.23 -4.97 25.69
N VAL A 340 11.64 -3.75 25.32
CA VAL A 340 11.77 -3.33 23.91
C VAL A 340 12.98 -4.02 23.30
N GLY A 341 12.75 -4.90 22.33
CA GLY A 341 13.83 -5.66 21.67
C GLY A 341 13.90 -5.47 20.16
N LEU A 342 12.81 -5.03 19.52
CA LEU A 342 12.72 -4.86 18.07
C LEU A 342 12.03 -3.53 17.72
N ILE A 343 12.63 -2.77 16.81
CA ILE A 343 12.01 -1.57 16.24
C ILE A 343 12.14 -1.60 14.72
N TYR A 344 11.01 -1.42 14.02
CA TYR A 344 10.93 -1.42 12.56
C TYR A 344 10.61 -0.03 12.02
N TYR A 345 11.28 0.34 10.93
CA TYR A 345 11.17 1.64 10.27
C TYR A 345 10.96 1.56 8.75
N GLY A 346 10.43 2.63 8.18
CA GLY A 346 10.34 2.90 6.74
C GLY A 346 10.92 4.28 6.40
N ASP A 347 10.22 5.08 5.58
CA ASP A 347 10.48 6.50 5.27
C ASP A 347 11.72 6.82 4.41
N GLN A 348 12.80 6.04 4.55
CA GLN A 348 14.12 6.34 3.99
C GLN A 348 14.45 5.50 2.76
N SER A 349 13.64 5.66 1.72
CA SER A 349 13.75 4.91 0.47
C SER A 349 15.03 5.15 -0.35
N ARG A 350 15.77 6.22 -0.06
CA ARG A 350 17.12 6.50 -0.59
C ARG A 350 18.24 5.86 0.24
N THR A 351 17.87 5.16 1.32
CA THR A 351 18.71 4.23 2.10
C THR A 351 18.25 2.78 1.88
N GLN A 352 16.95 2.54 1.69
CA GLN A 352 16.26 1.26 1.45
C GLN A 352 16.34 0.21 2.56
N ALA A 353 17.54 -0.09 3.02
CA ALA A 353 17.79 -1.08 4.04
C ALA A 353 18.96 -0.63 4.91
N LEU A 354 18.73 -0.63 6.21
CA LEU A 354 19.75 -0.34 7.21
C LEU A 354 19.39 -1.08 8.50
N ARG A 355 20.40 -1.52 9.23
CA ARG A 355 20.22 -2.08 10.57
C ARG A 355 21.26 -1.53 11.53
N GLN A 356 20.88 -1.41 12.79
CA GLN A 356 21.80 -1.20 13.89
C GLN A 356 21.32 -1.95 15.14
N VAL A 357 22.22 -2.13 16.10
CA VAL A 357 21.89 -2.65 17.43
C VAL A 357 22.30 -1.60 18.44
N SER A 358 21.35 -1.21 19.29
CA SER A 358 21.58 -0.25 20.37
C SER A 358 21.35 -0.93 21.71
N LEU A 359 22.12 -0.54 22.73
CA LEU A 359 21.85 -0.97 24.09
C LEU A 359 20.84 -0.04 24.73
N ASN A 360 19.80 -0.60 25.33
CA ASN A 360 18.89 0.16 26.17
C ASN A 360 19.54 0.44 27.54
N ASP A 361 18.87 1.23 28.40
CA ASP A 361 19.37 1.65 29.71
C ASP A 361 19.56 0.48 30.69
N HIS A 362 19.09 -0.72 30.32
CA HIS A 362 19.22 -1.97 31.08
C HIS A 362 20.28 -2.90 30.49
N GLY A 363 21.09 -2.42 29.54
CA GLY A 363 22.14 -3.19 28.88
C GLY A 363 21.63 -4.27 27.92
N LYS A 364 20.33 -4.28 27.59
CA LYS A 364 19.74 -5.24 26.64
C LYS A 364 19.81 -4.71 25.21
N PRO A 365 20.09 -5.59 24.22
CA PRO A 365 20.14 -5.18 22.82
C PRO A 365 18.75 -4.90 22.27
N VAL A 366 18.63 -3.79 21.53
CA VAL A 366 17.46 -3.42 20.73
C VAL A 366 17.87 -3.42 19.27
N HIS A 367 17.22 -4.26 18.47
CA HIS A 367 17.50 -4.33 17.04
C HIS A 367 16.60 -3.37 16.28
N GLU A 368 17.22 -2.44 15.56
CA GLU A 368 16.60 -1.34 14.84
C GLU A 368 16.74 -1.58 13.34
N LEU A 369 15.62 -1.78 12.63
CA LEU A 369 15.61 -2.26 11.24
C LEU A 369 14.81 -1.33 10.32
N LEU A 370 15.49 -0.68 9.39
CA LEU A 370 14.88 0.06 8.28
C LEU A 370 14.60 -0.86 7.09
N SER A 371 13.38 -0.81 6.57
CA SER A 371 12.97 -1.47 5.32
C SER A 371 12.08 -0.55 4.51
N ASP A 372 12.61 0.07 3.45
CA ASP A 372 11.87 0.97 2.57
C ASP A 372 12.21 0.71 1.10
N TYR A 373 11.72 -0.43 0.61
CA TYR A 373 11.96 -0.88 -0.76
C TYR A 373 10.92 -0.31 -1.71
N HIS A 374 11.36 0.40 -2.76
CA HIS A 374 10.50 0.88 -3.85
C HIS A 374 10.00 -0.22 -4.82
N GLN A 375 10.57 -1.43 -4.71
CA GLN A 375 10.27 -2.55 -5.59
C GLN A 375 9.43 -3.59 -4.83
N ASN A 376 9.14 -4.73 -5.46
CA ASN A 376 8.36 -5.83 -4.92
C ASN A 376 9.06 -6.57 -3.76
N TRP A 377 9.93 -5.93 -2.97
CA TRP A 377 10.66 -6.59 -1.90
C TRP A 377 9.87 -6.54 -0.59
N LEU A 378 9.67 -7.70 0.02
CA LEU A 378 9.11 -7.85 1.35
C LEU A 378 10.19 -8.36 2.31
N ARG A 379 10.30 -7.73 3.48
CA ARG A 379 11.14 -8.24 4.56
C ARG A 379 10.34 -9.14 5.49
N ALA A 380 10.86 -10.34 5.71
CA ALA A 380 10.33 -11.32 6.64
C ALA A 380 11.30 -11.53 7.81
N ASN A 381 10.73 -11.70 9.00
CA ASN A 381 11.45 -12.02 10.22
C ASN A 381 10.94 -13.38 10.70
N ARG A 382 11.75 -14.42 10.57
CA ARG A 382 11.43 -15.77 11.04
C ARG A 382 12.07 -15.99 12.40
N PHE A 383 11.24 -16.06 13.43
CA PHE A 383 11.64 -16.37 14.79
C PHE A 383 11.94 -17.87 14.89
N LEU A 384 13.09 -18.21 15.47
CA LEU A 384 13.52 -19.59 15.73
C LEU A 384 13.81 -19.73 17.22
N PRO A 385 12.78 -19.95 18.06
CA PRO A 385 12.92 -19.94 19.52
C PRO A 385 13.93 -20.96 20.04
N ASP A 386 13.96 -22.18 19.49
CA ASP A 386 14.91 -23.22 19.90
C ASP A 386 16.38 -22.88 19.59
N ALA A 387 16.62 -21.83 18.80
CA ALA A 387 17.95 -21.39 18.38
C ALA A 387 18.27 -19.95 18.83
N ASP A 388 17.44 -19.34 19.69
CA ASP A 388 17.62 -17.98 20.22
C ASP A 388 17.99 -16.92 19.17
N ARG A 389 17.33 -17.01 18.00
CA ARG A 389 17.65 -16.14 16.87
C ARG A 389 16.46 -15.82 15.99
N ILE A 390 16.54 -14.68 15.32
CA ILE A 390 15.62 -14.27 14.25
C ILE A 390 16.38 -14.32 12.93
N GLN A 391 15.90 -15.12 11.99
CA GLN A 391 16.36 -15.04 10.60
C GLN A 391 15.62 -13.92 9.89
N VAL A 392 16.36 -12.93 9.40
CA VAL A 392 15.81 -11.80 8.65
C VAL A 392 16.23 -11.90 7.20
N TYR A 393 15.24 -11.92 6.32
CA TYR A 393 15.46 -12.06 4.89
C TYR A 393 14.48 -11.18 4.11
N SER A 394 14.95 -10.64 3.00
CA SER A 394 14.12 -9.87 2.07
C SER A 394 13.89 -10.67 0.79
N THR A 395 12.65 -10.73 0.30
CA THR A 395 12.24 -11.57 -0.84
C THR A 395 11.41 -10.79 -1.85
N ASP A 396 11.53 -11.11 -3.14
CA ASP A 396 10.66 -10.57 -4.17
C ASP A 396 9.29 -11.22 -4.03
N SER A 397 8.27 -10.42 -3.75
CA SER A 397 6.90 -10.88 -3.47
C SER A 397 6.23 -11.55 -4.68
N ARG A 398 6.81 -11.46 -5.88
CA ARG A 398 6.25 -12.07 -7.10
C ARG A 398 6.72 -13.49 -7.31
N ASN A 399 7.95 -13.81 -6.92
CA ASN A 399 8.58 -15.11 -7.25
C ASN A 399 9.36 -15.74 -6.07
N GLY A 400 9.43 -15.08 -4.91
CA GLY A 400 10.10 -15.56 -3.71
C GLY A 400 11.63 -15.47 -3.74
N ALA A 401 12.23 -14.88 -4.78
CA ALA A 401 13.68 -14.77 -4.87
C ALA A 401 14.27 -13.92 -3.74
N LEU A 402 15.42 -14.33 -3.18
CA LEU A 402 16.11 -13.57 -2.13
C LEU A 402 16.75 -12.30 -2.70
N CYS A 403 16.56 -11.17 -2.01
CA CYS A 403 17.26 -9.93 -2.31
C CYS A 403 18.74 -10.07 -1.93
N ARG A 404 19.63 -10.12 -2.93
CA ARG A 404 21.08 -10.16 -2.73
C ARG A 404 21.75 -8.79 -2.66
N GLY A 405 20.99 -7.73 -2.89
CA GLY A 405 21.48 -6.35 -2.95
C GLY A 405 20.59 -5.53 -3.87
N THR A 406 20.58 -4.23 -3.67
CA THR A 406 19.91 -3.27 -4.55
C THR A 406 20.92 -2.26 -5.09
N LYS A 407 20.48 -1.43 -6.04
CA LYS A 407 21.32 -0.33 -6.54
C LYS A 407 21.70 0.69 -5.46
N ILE A 408 20.84 0.87 -4.46
CA ILE A 408 21.02 1.89 -3.41
C ILE A 408 21.72 1.29 -2.18
N GLN A 409 21.40 0.04 -1.84
CA GLN A 409 22.04 -0.71 -0.79
C GLN A 409 22.57 -2.02 -1.38
N PRO A 410 23.83 -2.06 -1.85
CA PRO A 410 24.36 -3.25 -2.50
C PRO A 410 24.77 -4.35 -1.52
N ASP A 411 24.97 -4.04 -0.23
CA ASP A 411 25.44 -5.00 0.78
C ASP A 411 24.38 -6.09 1.07
N PRO A 412 24.64 -7.37 0.70
CA PRO A 412 23.73 -8.48 1.00
C PRO A 412 23.42 -8.62 2.49
N GLY A 413 24.36 -8.24 3.37
CA GLY A 413 24.24 -8.28 4.82
C GLY A 413 23.22 -7.30 5.40
N GLN A 414 22.70 -6.36 4.60
CA GLN A 414 21.58 -5.49 4.97
C GLN A 414 20.21 -6.09 4.58
N HIS A 415 20.20 -7.17 3.81
CA HIS A 415 18.98 -7.81 3.30
C HIS A 415 18.76 -9.21 3.87
N GLN A 416 19.86 -9.94 4.13
CA GLN A 416 19.90 -11.32 4.58
C GLN A 416 20.83 -11.41 5.79
N PHE A 417 20.27 -11.64 6.98
CA PHE A 417 21.07 -11.71 8.20
C PHE A 417 20.34 -12.44 9.33
N VAL A 418 21.08 -12.67 10.42
CA VAL A 418 20.54 -13.26 11.66
C VAL A 418 20.70 -12.25 12.78
N LEU A 419 19.64 -12.08 13.58
CA LEU A 419 19.68 -11.36 14.84
C LEU A 419 19.79 -12.36 15.98
N GLN A 420 20.71 -12.10 16.91
CA GLN A 420 20.73 -12.78 18.20
C GLN A 420 19.60 -12.20 19.06
N TYR A 421 18.68 -13.04 19.52
CA TYR A 421 17.50 -12.57 20.23
C TYR A 421 17.05 -13.61 21.25
N GLU A 422 17.08 -13.26 22.52
CA GLU A 422 16.77 -14.15 23.64
C GLU A 422 15.28 -14.58 23.64
N MET A 423 15.05 -15.83 23.28
CA MET A 423 13.73 -16.47 23.21
C MET A 423 13.57 -17.61 24.23
N SER A 424 14.67 -18.16 24.76
CA SER A 424 14.67 -19.16 25.82
C SER A 424 14.44 -18.51 27.20
N GLY A 425 13.46 -19.01 27.97
CA GLY A 425 13.08 -18.56 29.33
C GLY A 425 11.92 -17.55 29.33
N ALA A 426 10.73 -17.89 29.85
CA ALA A 426 10.47 -18.20 31.27
C ALA A 426 9.52 -19.39 31.51
N GLY A 427 9.79 -20.58 30.96
CA GLY A 427 8.87 -21.72 31.11
C GLY A 427 9.40 -23.11 30.77
N ARG A 428 10.68 -23.40 31.04
CA ARG A 428 11.18 -24.78 31.19
C ARG A 428 11.75 -24.94 32.59
N ARG A 429 10.86 -25.10 33.57
CA ARG A 429 11.09 -25.79 34.84
C ARG A 429 9.88 -26.66 35.11
#